data_AF-A0A927M7P5-F1
#
_entry.id   AF-A0A927M7P5-F1
#
_cell.length_a   1.000
_cell.length_b   1.000
_cell.length_c   1.000
_cell.angle_alpha   90.00
_cell.angle_beta   90.00
_cell.angle_gamma   90.00
#
_symmetry.space_group_name_H-M   'P 1'
#
loop_
_entity.id
_entity.type
_entity.pdbx_description
1 polymer ?
#
loop_
_entity_poly.entity_id
_entity_poly.type
_entity_poly.pdbx_seq_one_letter_code
_entity_poly.pdbx_strand_id
1 'polypeptide(L)'
;MQDDIILGPDFLEKVLGAIQRLPDHAIALFTEWGSRTSHAARVASLVGANWVEAVDEYVPTQALVMPAQACLAFDEFVTHELGPEIEDDDALLAFIRASRIPAVVAVPNLVEHRDLPSVAGNESHGARRSVSWSRDTPASLLGPVLANMPILPYFSWATGRAYCLFRAAPPYGWKRIPARDLALGWAFDEEGLTATLDTATGLISGASVFDCISVDTVKRLLLTAVVLGLAAQDTSRGPRFSECRMTSEAEQALNTFAPGALRCFVAPSVLADLADDLRPAIDYAVRAGLSQALAPAPDRFTPTVMDSGEDEGNFLDIFHPAPVVFEGEVYPSVGHAYYAARIIEQALRVRIRAAPTAFHVRSLSGIGSHRENWADVKLPLMRRLHREKFRDPQLRAELIDTGDRVIVNGSPGGGGFWGASEGDGENQVGRLLMALRRTLRTRSGA
;
A
#
# COMPACT_ATOMS: atom_id res chain seq x y z
N MET A 1 13.17 -21.65 -17.60
CA MET A 1 12.75 -22.51 -16.48
C MET A 1 14.00 -22.82 -15.69
N GLN A 2 13.98 -22.54 -14.39
CA GLN A 2 15.05 -22.86 -13.46
C GLN A 2 14.97 -24.33 -13.04
N ASP A 3 16.06 -24.88 -12.51
CA ASP A 3 16.24 -26.31 -12.20
C ASP A 3 15.59 -26.73 -10.86
N ASP A 4 15.25 -25.76 -10.01
CA ASP A 4 14.68 -25.94 -8.68
C ASP A 4 13.16 -25.74 -8.62
N ILE A 5 12.49 -25.63 -9.77
CA ILE A 5 11.03 -25.57 -9.84
C ILE A 5 10.39 -26.96 -9.75
N ILE A 6 9.15 -26.99 -9.28
CA ILE A 6 8.29 -28.17 -9.20
C ILE A 6 7.08 -27.92 -10.11
N LEU A 7 6.86 -28.82 -11.06
CA LEU A 7 5.74 -28.68 -12.00
C LEU A 7 4.41 -29.05 -11.32
N GLY A 8 3.36 -28.29 -11.64
CA GLY A 8 1.98 -28.64 -11.29
C GLY A 8 1.39 -29.73 -12.18
N PRO A 9 0.17 -30.18 -11.88
CA PRO A 9 -0.56 -31.14 -12.71
C PRO A 9 -0.89 -30.55 -14.09
N ASP A 10 -0.91 -31.40 -15.12
CA ASP A 10 -1.21 -31.05 -16.51
C ASP A 10 -0.37 -29.89 -17.08
N PHE A 11 0.84 -29.68 -16.53
CA PHE A 11 1.69 -28.52 -16.79
C PHE A 11 1.82 -28.17 -18.28
N LEU A 12 2.16 -29.15 -19.12
CA LEU A 12 2.37 -28.91 -20.55
C LEU A 12 1.08 -28.46 -21.26
N GLU A 13 -0.06 -29.10 -20.96
CA GLU A 13 -1.36 -28.71 -21.53
C GLU A 13 -1.74 -27.28 -21.12
N LYS A 14 -1.54 -26.94 -19.84
CA LYS A 14 -1.82 -25.60 -19.31
C LYS A 14 -0.93 -24.53 -19.91
N VAL A 15 0.37 -24.82 -20.11
CA VAL A 15 1.30 -23.89 -20.76
C VAL A 15 0.92 -23.69 -22.22
N LEU A 16 0.57 -24.74 -22.96
CA LEU A 16 0.11 -24.61 -24.35
C LEU A 16 -1.18 -23.80 -24.45
N GLY A 17 -2.13 -24.03 -23.52
CA GLY A 17 -3.34 -23.21 -23.41
C GLY A 17 -3.05 -21.74 -23.09
N ALA A 18 -2.08 -21.48 -22.21
CA ALA A 18 -1.63 -20.12 -21.88
C ALA A 18 -1.08 -19.39 -23.11
N ILE A 19 -0.19 -20.05 -23.87
CA ILE A 19 0.39 -19.51 -25.11
C ILE A 19 -0.71 -19.22 -26.14
N GLN A 20 -1.68 -20.12 -26.31
CA GLN A 20 -2.80 -19.90 -27.23
C GLN A 20 -3.68 -18.72 -26.81
N ARG A 21 -3.87 -18.53 -25.49
CA ARG A 21 -4.73 -17.48 -24.94
C ARG A 21 -4.09 -16.09 -25.01
N LEU A 22 -2.78 -16.01 -24.78
CA LEU A 22 -1.99 -14.79 -24.66
C LEU A 22 -0.72 -14.86 -25.54
N PRO A 23 -0.86 -15.00 -26.87
CA PRO A 23 0.26 -15.32 -27.78
C PRO A 23 1.33 -14.24 -27.86
N ASP A 24 1.00 -12.99 -27.52
CA ASP A 24 1.89 -11.83 -27.62
C ASP A 24 2.44 -11.37 -26.24
N HIS A 25 2.23 -12.17 -25.19
CA HIS A 25 2.62 -11.80 -23.82
C HIS A 25 3.88 -12.53 -23.36
N ALA A 26 4.63 -11.89 -22.45
CA ALA A 26 5.52 -12.59 -21.55
C ALA A 26 4.70 -13.17 -20.40
N ILE A 27 4.65 -14.49 -20.29
CA ILE A 27 3.81 -15.22 -19.33
C ILE A 27 4.70 -15.84 -18.27
N ALA A 28 4.70 -15.27 -17.07
CA ALA A 28 5.31 -15.84 -15.89
C ALA A 28 4.36 -16.86 -15.26
N LEU A 29 4.87 -18.07 -15.05
CA LEU A 29 4.12 -19.19 -14.47
C LEU A 29 4.27 -19.27 -12.95
N PHE A 30 5.05 -18.37 -12.38
CA PHE A 30 5.42 -18.25 -10.98
C PHE A 30 5.41 -16.78 -10.55
N THR A 31 5.07 -16.52 -9.29
CA THR A 31 5.45 -15.28 -8.59
C THR A 31 5.61 -15.60 -7.11
N GLU A 32 6.64 -15.05 -6.50
CA GLU A 32 6.92 -15.33 -5.09
C GLU A 32 5.86 -14.68 -4.19
N TRP A 33 5.39 -15.42 -3.18
CA TRP A 33 4.25 -15.15 -2.31
C TRP A 33 4.24 -13.85 -1.50
N GLY A 34 5.33 -13.10 -1.40
CA GLY A 34 5.32 -11.77 -0.77
C GLY A 34 5.71 -10.63 -1.71
N SER A 35 5.89 -10.89 -3.00
CA SER A 35 6.13 -9.86 -4.02
C SER A 35 4.96 -8.88 -4.14
N ARG A 36 5.15 -7.74 -4.81
CA ARG A 36 4.03 -6.84 -5.11
C ARG A 36 3.03 -7.55 -6.04
N THR A 37 3.50 -8.30 -7.02
CA THR A 37 2.65 -9.07 -7.93
C THR A 37 1.86 -10.16 -7.21
N SER A 38 2.38 -10.76 -6.14
CA SER A 38 1.58 -11.70 -5.33
C SER A 38 0.36 -11.06 -4.65
N HIS A 39 0.47 -9.80 -4.25
CA HIS A 39 -0.68 -9.07 -3.69
C HIS A 39 -1.70 -8.76 -4.78
N ALA A 40 -1.24 -8.41 -5.98
CA ALA A 40 -2.10 -8.26 -7.16
C ALA A 40 -2.78 -9.59 -7.54
N ALA A 41 -2.04 -10.71 -7.49
CA ALA A 41 -2.55 -12.06 -7.76
C ALA A 41 -3.65 -12.45 -6.76
N ARG A 42 -3.52 -12.10 -5.48
CA ARG A 42 -4.59 -12.30 -4.49
C ARG A 42 -5.84 -11.52 -4.84
N VAL A 43 -5.71 -10.25 -5.28
CA VAL A 43 -6.85 -9.48 -5.77
C VAL A 43 -7.45 -10.13 -7.02
N ALA A 44 -6.62 -10.60 -7.96
CA ALA A 44 -7.07 -11.31 -9.15
C ALA A 44 -7.90 -12.56 -8.79
N SER A 45 -7.41 -13.40 -7.87
CA SER A 45 -8.15 -14.57 -7.40
C SER A 45 -9.48 -14.19 -6.74
N LEU A 46 -9.50 -13.11 -5.93
CA LEU A 46 -10.73 -12.63 -5.29
C LEU A 46 -11.80 -12.18 -6.29
N VAL A 47 -11.40 -11.66 -7.46
CA VAL A 47 -12.33 -11.21 -8.51
C VAL A 47 -12.52 -12.23 -9.64
N GLY A 48 -11.98 -13.43 -9.51
CA GLY A 48 -12.10 -14.51 -10.50
C GLY A 48 -11.26 -14.32 -11.77
N ALA A 49 -10.23 -13.48 -11.73
CA ALA A 49 -9.25 -13.35 -12.80
C ALA A 49 -8.19 -14.45 -12.71
N ASN A 50 -7.73 -14.94 -13.87
CA ASN A 50 -6.70 -15.98 -13.94
C ASN A 50 -5.33 -15.48 -14.38
N TRP A 51 -5.23 -14.18 -14.64
CA TRP A 51 -3.98 -13.53 -15.02
C TRP A 51 -3.91 -12.19 -14.34
N VAL A 52 -2.70 -11.78 -13.96
CA VAL A 52 -2.46 -10.45 -13.40
C VAL A 52 -1.23 -9.83 -14.04
N GLU A 53 -1.25 -8.52 -14.27
CA GLU A 53 -0.06 -7.77 -14.70
C GLU A 53 1.10 -7.98 -13.72
N ALA A 54 2.30 -8.21 -14.24
CA ALA A 54 3.52 -8.18 -13.44
C ALA A 54 3.85 -6.73 -13.05
N VAL A 55 3.81 -6.43 -11.75
CA VAL A 55 3.87 -5.05 -11.21
C VAL A 55 5.10 -4.80 -10.33
N ASP A 56 5.95 -5.81 -10.16
CA ASP A 56 7.22 -5.67 -9.46
C ASP A 56 8.25 -4.85 -10.25
N GLU A 57 9.35 -4.53 -9.59
CA GLU A 57 10.53 -3.93 -10.20
C GLU A 57 11.42 -4.98 -10.89
N TYR A 58 10.86 -6.15 -11.18
CA TYR A 58 11.45 -7.26 -11.95
C TYR A 58 10.32 -8.07 -12.62
N VAL A 59 10.66 -8.98 -13.54
CA VAL A 59 9.72 -9.97 -14.09
C VAL A 59 10.12 -11.36 -13.59
N PRO A 60 9.21 -12.16 -12.99
CA PRO A 60 9.58 -13.49 -12.50
C PRO A 60 10.12 -14.41 -13.62
N THR A 61 11.35 -14.91 -13.46
CA THR A 61 12.06 -15.73 -14.46
C THR A 61 12.11 -17.23 -14.13
N GLN A 62 11.67 -17.65 -12.95
CA GLN A 62 11.69 -19.05 -12.48
C GLN A 62 11.08 -20.00 -13.54
N ALA A 63 9.93 -19.61 -14.07
CA ALA A 63 9.32 -20.22 -15.24
C ALA A 63 8.59 -19.15 -16.05
N LEU A 64 9.15 -18.79 -17.18
CA LEU A 64 8.64 -17.76 -18.09
C LEU A 64 8.49 -18.33 -19.50
N VAL A 65 7.44 -17.91 -20.18
CA VAL A 65 7.21 -18.16 -21.60
C VAL A 65 7.13 -16.81 -22.32
N MET A 66 7.78 -16.70 -23.47
CA MET A 66 7.70 -15.53 -24.34
C MET A 66 7.53 -15.96 -25.81
N PRO A 67 7.02 -15.08 -26.69
CA PRO A 67 6.98 -15.34 -28.12
C PRO A 67 8.38 -15.65 -28.65
N ALA A 68 8.51 -16.63 -29.54
CA ALA A 68 9.82 -17.06 -30.05
C ALA A 68 10.64 -15.90 -30.67
N GLN A 69 9.97 -14.99 -31.38
CA GLN A 69 10.61 -13.79 -31.94
C GLN A 69 11.11 -12.83 -30.85
N ALA A 70 10.39 -12.71 -29.74
CA ALA A 70 10.82 -11.90 -28.60
C ALA A 70 12.04 -12.53 -27.90
N CYS A 71 12.12 -13.86 -27.80
CA CYS A 71 13.31 -14.53 -27.26
C CYS A 71 14.57 -14.27 -28.10
N LEU A 72 14.46 -14.29 -29.43
CA LEU A 72 15.58 -13.97 -30.32
C LEU A 72 16.02 -12.50 -30.17
N ALA A 73 15.05 -11.59 -30.10
CA ALA A 73 15.35 -10.17 -29.88
C ALA A 73 15.94 -9.89 -28.48
N PHE A 74 15.57 -10.68 -27.47
CA PHE A 74 16.16 -10.58 -26.13
C PHE A 74 17.63 -10.96 -26.12
N ASP A 75 18.02 -12.03 -26.81
CA ASP A 75 19.41 -12.47 -26.95
C ASP A 75 20.28 -11.37 -27.59
N GLU A 76 19.78 -10.75 -28.65
CA GLU A 76 20.42 -9.59 -29.28
C GLU A 76 20.53 -8.41 -28.30
N PHE A 77 19.45 -8.09 -27.59
CA PHE A 77 19.40 -6.97 -26.65
C PHE A 77 20.41 -7.12 -25.51
N VAL A 78 20.47 -8.28 -24.84
CA VAL A 78 21.41 -8.50 -23.73
C VAL A 78 22.85 -8.42 -24.21
N THR A 79 23.16 -9.03 -25.37
CA THR A 79 24.51 -9.06 -25.94
C THR A 79 25.04 -7.66 -26.27
N HIS A 80 24.18 -6.76 -26.76
CA HIS A 80 24.60 -5.44 -27.26
C HIS A 80 24.42 -4.31 -26.25
N GLU A 81 23.42 -4.39 -25.36
CA GLU A 81 23.00 -3.26 -24.52
C GLU A 81 23.35 -3.42 -23.02
N LEU A 82 23.42 -4.65 -22.48
CA LEU A 82 23.42 -4.83 -21.02
C LEU A 82 24.66 -5.51 -20.41
N GLY A 83 25.57 -6.05 -21.21
CA GLY A 83 26.81 -6.66 -20.70
C GLY A 83 26.57 -7.94 -19.87
N PRO A 84 27.63 -8.69 -19.51
CA PRO A 84 27.50 -10.04 -18.95
C PRO A 84 27.22 -10.10 -17.44
N GLU A 85 27.24 -8.97 -16.72
CA GLU A 85 27.15 -8.94 -15.25
C GLU A 85 25.76 -8.56 -14.71
N ILE A 86 24.78 -8.32 -15.58
CA ILE A 86 23.41 -7.99 -15.16
C ILE A 86 22.65 -9.23 -14.70
N GLU A 87 21.80 -9.09 -13.67
CA GLU A 87 20.89 -10.14 -13.23
C GLU A 87 19.85 -10.44 -14.32
N ASP A 88 19.38 -11.69 -14.41
CA ASP A 88 18.55 -12.17 -15.51
C ASP A 88 17.16 -11.50 -15.55
N ASP A 89 16.59 -11.24 -14.38
CA ASP A 89 15.30 -10.60 -14.21
C ASP A 89 15.33 -9.08 -14.49
N ASP A 90 16.41 -8.40 -14.12
CA ASP A 90 16.68 -6.99 -14.47
C ASP A 90 16.87 -6.82 -15.97
N ALA A 91 17.66 -7.69 -16.59
CA ALA A 91 17.89 -7.68 -18.04
C ALA A 91 16.58 -7.89 -18.81
N LEU A 92 15.80 -8.88 -18.37
CA LEU A 92 14.51 -9.19 -18.95
C LEU A 92 13.52 -8.03 -18.78
N LEU A 93 13.46 -7.42 -17.60
CA LEU A 93 12.59 -6.28 -17.35
C LEU A 93 12.93 -5.11 -18.28
N ALA A 94 14.23 -4.79 -18.43
CA ALA A 94 14.69 -3.74 -19.33
C ALA A 94 14.24 -4.02 -20.78
N PHE A 95 14.42 -5.25 -21.24
CA PHE A 95 13.98 -5.68 -22.57
C PHE A 95 12.46 -5.58 -22.77
N ILE A 96 11.68 -6.12 -21.82
CA ILE A 96 10.21 -6.11 -21.88
C ILE A 96 9.68 -4.68 -21.92
N ARG A 97 10.27 -3.77 -21.14
CA ARG A 97 9.92 -2.33 -21.16
C ARG A 97 10.28 -1.67 -22.49
N ALA A 98 11.48 -1.93 -23.02
CA ALA A 98 11.93 -1.37 -24.30
C ALA A 98 11.05 -1.86 -25.47
N SER A 99 10.71 -3.15 -25.46
CA SER A 99 9.92 -3.82 -26.50
C SER A 99 8.40 -3.66 -26.32
N ARG A 100 7.95 -3.09 -25.20
CA ARG A 100 6.54 -2.91 -24.82
C ARG A 100 5.73 -4.21 -24.85
N ILE A 101 6.38 -5.33 -24.53
CA ILE A 101 5.71 -6.63 -24.41
C ILE A 101 4.93 -6.64 -23.10
N PRO A 102 3.63 -6.96 -23.08
CA PRO A 102 2.90 -7.08 -21.82
C PRO A 102 3.41 -8.29 -21.03
N ALA A 103 3.72 -8.08 -19.74
CA ALA A 103 4.11 -9.15 -18.82
C ALA A 103 2.97 -9.46 -17.86
N VAL A 104 2.61 -10.75 -17.76
CA VAL A 104 1.55 -11.23 -16.87
C VAL A 104 2.00 -12.46 -16.09
N VAL A 105 1.38 -12.68 -14.93
CA VAL A 105 1.54 -13.87 -14.09
C VAL A 105 0.26 -14.71 -14.12
N ALA A 106 0.42 -16.02 -14.25
CA ALA A 106 -0.68 -16.99 -14.14
C ALA A 106 -1.20 -17.09 -12.70
N VAL A 107 -2.52 -17.10 -12.54
CA VAL A 107 -3.22 -17.22 -11.25
C VAL A 107 -4.33 -18.29 -11.37
N PRO A 108 -4.20 -19.47 -10.75
CA PRO A 108 -3.07 -19.91 -9.93
C PRO A 108 -1.79 -20.11 -10.75
N ASN A 109 -0.64 -20.10 -10.07
CA ASN A 109 0.67 -20.42 -10.63
C ASN A 109 0.69 -21.88 -11.11
N LEU A 110 1.50 -22.15 -12.13
CA LEU A 110 1.64 -23.50 -12.71
C LEU A 110 2.86 -24.26 -12.18
N VAL A 111 3.77 -23.58 -11.50
CA VAL A 111 4.94 -24.19 -10.87
C VAL A 111 5.07 -23.72 -9.43
N GLU A 112 5.74 -24.53 -8.63
CA GLU A 112 6.23 -24.20 -7.29
C GLU A 112 7.76 -24.06 -7.31
N HIS A 113 8.33 -23.37 -6.32
CA HIS A 113 9.79 -23.18 -6.18
C HIS A 113 10.30 -23.93 -4.94
N ARG A 114 11.38 -24.70 -5.09
CA ARG A 114 12.03 -25.38 -3.95
C ARG A 114 12.77 -24.36 -3.09
N ASP A 115 12.79 -24.58 -1.79
CA ASP A 115 13.56 -23.75 -0.87
C ASP A 115 15.00 -24.26 -0.80
N LEU A 116 15.83 -23.89 -1.78
CA LEU A 116 17.25 -24.24 -1.88
C LEU A 116 18.14 -22.99 -1.70
N PRO A 117 19.42 -23.17 -1.31
CA PRO A 117 20.39 -22.07 -1.25
C PRO A 117 20.47 -21.30 -2.57
N SER A 118 20.46 -19.97 -2.49
CA SER A 118 20.41 -19.11 -3.68
C SER A 118 21.80 -18.80 -4.20
N VAL A 119 22.04 -19.04 -5.50
CA VAL A 119 23.28 -18.62 -6.18
C VAL A 119 23.41 -17.09 -6.22
N ALA A 120 22.29 -16.37 -6.31
CA ALA A 120 22.23 -14.91 -6.26
C ALA A 120 22.39 -14.32 -4.84
N GLY A 121 22.67 -15.15 -3.82
CA GLY A 121 22.88 -14.67 -2.45
C GLY A 121 21.60 -14.21 -1.73
N ASN A 122 20.42 -14.53 -2.26
CA ASN A 122 19.12 -14.12 -1.72
C ASN A 122 18.66 -14.94 -0.49
N GLU A 123 19.58 -15.48 0.31
CA GLU A 123 19.25 -16.30 1.48
C GLU A 123 18.52 -15.50 2.57
N SER A 124 18.83 -14.21 2.70
CA SER A 124 18.19 -13.30 3.65
C SER A 124 16.72 -12.98 3.33
N HIS A 125 16.25 -13.31 2.12
CA HIS A 125 14.88 -13.03 1.69
C HIS A 125 13.86 -14.06 2.19
N GLY A 126 14.32 -15.07 2.95
CA GLY A 126 13.48 -16.18 3.41
C GLY A 126 13.00 -17.06 2.26
N ALA A 127 12.12 -18.02 2.58
CA ALA A 127 11.54 -18.93 1.60
C ALA A 127 10.72 -18.15 0.55
N ARG A 128 10.84 -18.54 -0.73
CA ARG A 128 10.20 -17.88 -1.88
C ARG A 128 9.28 -18.85 -2.60
N ARG A 129 8.13 -19.16 -2.01
CA ARG A 129 7.14 -20.07 -2.61
C ARG A 129 6.14 -19.33 -3.46
N SER A 130 5.34 -20.07 -4.21
CA SER A 130 4.30 -19.53 -5.10
C SER A 130 3.18 -18.90 -4.31
N VAL A 131 2.60 -17.82 -4.85
CA VAL A 131 1.42 -17.20 -4.23
C VAL A 131 0.20 -18.12 -4.24
N SER A 132 -0.02 -18.90 -5.29
CA SER A 132 -1.17 -19.80 -5.37
C SER A 132 -0.81 -21.00 -6.22
N TRP A 133 -0.58 -22.16 -5.62
CA TRP A 133 -0.25 -23.39 -6.34
C TRP A 133 -0.80 -24.62 -5.62
N SER A 134 -1.17 -25.64 -6.38
CA SER A 134 -1.59 -26.95 -5.86
C SER A 134 -0.95 -28.07 -6.67
N ARG A 135 -0.49 -29.12 -5.96
CA ARG A 135 0.02 -30.34 -6.60
C ARG A 135 -1.10 -31.19 -7.20
N ASP A 136 -2.28 -31.15 -6.58
CA ASP A 136 -3.35 -32.13 -6.83
C ASP A 136 -4.55 -31.52 -7.55
N THR A 137 -4.69 -30.20 -7.53
CA THR A 137 -5.84 -29.50 -8.14
C THR A 137 -5.43 -28.84 -9.46
N PRO A 138 -6.02 -29.23 -10.59
CA PRO A 138 -5.74 -28.59 -11.88
C PRO A 138 -6.11 -27.10 -11.88
N ALA A 139 -5.21 -26.26 -12.38
CA ALA A 139 -5.44 -24.83 -12.56
C ALA A 139 -6.49 -24.56 -13.66
N SER A 140 -7.50 -23.73 -13.39
CA SER A 140 -8.31 -23.10 -14.45
C SER A 140 -7.62 -21.80 -14.89
N LEU A 141 -7.41 -21.64 -16.21
CA LEU A 141 -6.76 -20.44 -16.79
C LEU A 141 -7.65 -19.74 -17.83
N LEU A 142 -8.97 -19.93 -17.72
CA LEU A 142 -9.96 -19.43 -18.69
C LEU A 142 -10.45 -18.01 -18.38
N GLY A 143 -10.20 -17.52 -17.17
CA GLY A 143 -10.62 -16.22 -16.68
C GLY A 143 -9.90 -15.03 -17.32
N PRO A 144 -10.35 -13.80 -16.99
CA PRO A 144 -9.82 -12.57 -17.55
C PRO A 144 -8.41 -12.23 -17.03
N VAL A 145 -7.79 -11.25 -17.69
CA VAL A 145 -6.56 -10.59 -17.24
C VAL A 145 -6.94 -9.39 -16.38
N LEU A 146 -6.40 -9.32 -15.16
CA LEU A 146 -6.43 -8.15 -14.31
C LEU A 146 -5.17 -7.30 -14.54
N ALA A 147 -5.33 -6.16 -15.20
CA ALA A 147 -4.25 -5.22 -15.48
C ALA A 147 -4.67 -3.79 -15.13
N ASN A 148 -3.71 -2.88 -15.06
CA ASN A 148 -3.92 -1.46 -14.76
C ASN A 148 -4.68 -1.23 -13.44
N MET A 149 -4.41 -2.08 -12.44
CA MET A 149 -4.92 -1.85 -11.09
C MET A 149 -4.53 -0.45 -10.65
N PRO A 150 -5.51 0.39 -10.25
CA PRO A 150 -5.22 1.78 -9.92
C PRO A 150 -4.52 1.90 -8.57
N ILE A 151 -4.71 0.90 -7.71
CA ILE A 151 -4.02 0.74 -6.44
C ILE A 151 -3.49 -0.68 -6.29
N LEU A 152 -2.42 -0.83 -5.50
CA LEU A 152 -1.81 -2.11 -5.18
C LEU A 152 -1.53 -2.18 -3.68
N PRO A 153 -2.33 -2.93 -2.90
CA PRO A 153 -2.06 -3.20 -1.49
C PRO A 153 -0.73 -3.95 -1.36
N TYR A 154 0.10 -3.60 -0.38
CA TYR A 154 1.40 -4.26 -0.18
C TYR A 154 1.81 -4.28 1.28
N PHE A 155 2.08 -5.48 1.80
CA PHE A 155 2.84 -5.67 3.02
C PHE A 155 4.30 -5.91 2.66
N SER A 156 5.19 -5.04 3.13
CA SER A 156 6.62 -5.19 2.88
C SER A 156 7.19 -6.31 3.73
N TRP A 157 7.49 -7.44 3.11
CA TRP A 157 8.17 -8.58 3.76
C TRP A 157 9.54 -8.21 4.34
N ALA A 158 10.18 -7.15 3.84
CA ALA A 158 11.47 -6.69 4.34
C ALA A 158 11.36 -5.77 5.56
N THR A 159 10.29 -4.98 5.67
CA THR A 159 10.20 -3.88 6.66
C THR A 159 9.00 -3.95 7.59
N GLY A 160 8.04 -4.85 7.33
CA GLY A 160 6.86 -5.07 8.19
C GLY A 160 5.88 -3.90 8.11
N ARG A 161 5.96 -3.11 7.04
CA ARG A 161 5.12 -1.93 6.81
C ARG A 161 4.00 -2.25 5.84
N ALA A 162 2.84 -1.66 6.09
CA ALA A 162 1.64 -1.81 5.27
C ALA A 162 1.40 -0.54 4.45
N TYR A 163 1.51 -0.66 3.14
CA TYR A 163 1.35 0.44 2.20
C TYR A 163 0.33 0.08 1.12
N CYS A 164 -0.11 1.10 0.40
CA CYS A 164 -0.77 0.94 -0.87
C CYS A 164 0.01 1.73 -1.91
N LEU A 165 0.35 1.10 -3.04
CA LEU A 165 0.96 1.77 -4.17
C LEU A 165 -0.14 2.28 -5.11
N PHE A 166 0.09 3.42 -5.75
CA PHE A 166 -0.79 3.95 -6.80
C PHE A 166 0.05 4.46 -7.97
N ARG A 167 -0.52 4.42 -9.18
CA ARG A 167 0.17 4.87 -10.39
C ARG A 167 0.13 6.39 -10.47
N ALA A 168 1.28 7.05 -10.38
CA ALA A 168 1.39 8.49 -10.62
C ALA A 168 1.58 8.77 -12.13
N ALA A 169 1.21 9.96 -12.57
CA ALA A 169 1.51 10.39 -13.94
C ALA A 169 3.04 10.50 -14.15
N PRO A 170 3.56 10.20 -15.36
CA PRO A 170 4.97 10.37 -15.69
C PRO A 170 5.49 11.78 -15.33
N PRO A 171 6.76 11.93 -14.91
CA PRO A 171 7.85 10.94 -14.94
C PRO A 171 7.85 9.95 -13.76
N TYR A 172 6.87 10.04 -12.87
CA TYR A 172 6.87 9.30 -11.61
C TYR A 172 6.27 7.88 -11.79
N GLY A 173 6.96 6.87 -11.26
CA GLY A 173 6.47 5.48 -11.21
C GLY A 173 5.40 5.26 -10.13
N TRP A 174 5.38 4.07 -9.53
CA TRP A 174 4.54 3.79 -8.37
C TRP A 174 4.90 4.70 -7.20
N LYS A 175 3.91 5.40 -6.65
CA LYS A 175 4.03 6.13 -5.39
C LYS A 175 3.33 5.37 -4.28
N ARG A 176 3.75 5.59 -3.03
CA ARG A 176 3.24 4.86 -1.86
C ARG A 176 2.48 5.77 -0.91
N ILE A 177 1.38 5.26 -0.36
CA ILE A 177 0.66 5.84 0.78
C ILE A 177 0.53 4.80 1.91
N PRO A 178 0.44 5.22 3.19
CA PRO A 178 0.12 4.29 4.26
C PRO A 178 -1.21 3.58 4.00
N ALA A 179 -1.27 2.25 4.19
CA ALA A 179 -2.49 1.47 3.96
C ALA A 179 -3.67 1.96 4.82
N ARG A 180 -3.37 2.45 6.03
CA ARG A 180 -4.36 3.03 6.95
C ARG A 180 -5.03 4.26 6.36
N ASP A 181 -4.26 5.10 5.69
CA ASP A 181 -4.74 6.36 5.14
C ASP A 181 -5.67 6.11 3.97
N LEU A 182 -5.38 5.10 3.16
CA LEU A 182 -6.29 4.65 2.09
C LEU A 182 -7.58 4.06 2.68
N ALA A 183 -7.48 3.15 3.65
CA ALA A 183 -8.66 2.55 4.27
C ALA A 183 -9.59 3.62 4.87
N LEU A 184 -9.00 4.60 5.58
CA LEU A 184 -9.75 5.75 6.08
C LEU A 184 -10.31 6.57 4.91
N GLY A 185 -9.48 7.00 3.97
CA GLY A 185 -9.91 7.84 2.85
C GLY A 185 -11.10 7.29 2.08
N TRP A 186 -11.16 5.96 1.90
CA TRP A 186 -12.11 5.30 1.01
C TRP A 186 -13.38 4.76 1.66
N ALA A 187 -13.28 4.21 2.87
CA ALA A 187 -14.32 3.31 3.38
C ALA A 187 -14.55 3.36 4.89
N PHE A 188 -13.54 3.69 5.70
CA PHE A 188 -13.62 3.61 7.15
C PHE A 188 -13.48 4.96 7.85
N ASP A 189 -14.12 5.11 9.01
CA ASP A 189 -13.66 6.03 10.04
C ASP A 189 -12.67 5.35 11.00
N GLU A 190 -12.08 6.13 11.91
CA GLU A 190 -11.04 5.62 12.81
C GLU A 190 -11.57 4.56 13.78
N GLU A 191 -12.79 4.75 14.28
CA GLU A 191 -13.42 3.82 15.21
C GLU A 191 -13.76 2.50 14.53
N GLY A 192 -14.40 2.54 13.36
CA GLY A 192 -14.75 1.37 12.58
C GLY A 192 -13.53 0.59 12.09
N LEU A 193 -12.47 1.28 11.63
CA LEU A 193 -11.24 0.59 11.24
C LEU A 193 -10.55 -0.06 12.44
N THR A 194 -10.48 0.63 13.58
CA THR A 194 -9.86 0.09 14.80
C THR A 194 -10.64 -1.11 15.32
N ALA A 195 -11.98 -1.00 15.42
CA ALA A 195 -12.84 -2.10 15.83
C ALA A 195 -12.73 -3.30 14.89
N THR A 196 -12.62 -3.07 13.57
CA THR A 196 -12.41 -4.14 12.58
C THR A 196 -11.09 -4.87 12.83
N LEU A 197 -9.99 -4.13 13.04
CA LEU A 197 -8.68 -4.71 13.29
C LEU A 197 -8.61 -5.43 14.64
N ASP A 198 -9.24 -4.90 15.68
CA ASP A 198 -9.31 -5.54 17.00
C ASP A 198 -10.14 -6.83 16.95
N THR A 199 -11.28 -6.81 16.25
CA THR A 199 -12.10 -8.01 16.02
C THR A 199 -11.31 -9.07 15.26
N ALA A 200 -10.64 -8.69 14.17
CA ALA A 200 -9.79 -9.59 13.40
C ALA A 200 -8.68 -10.19 14.28
N THR A 201 -8.01 -9.37 15.10
CA THR A 201 -6.95 -9.83 16.01
C THR A 201 -7.48 -10.85 17.02
N GLY A 202 -8.71 -10.67 17.50
CA GLY A 202 -9.37 -11.61 18.42
C GLY A 202 -9.78 -12.96 17.80
N LEU A 203 -9.75 -13.08 16.47
CA LEU A 203 -10.04 -14.33 15.75
C LEU A 203 -8.80 -15.21 15.54
N ILE A 204 -7.62 -14.75 15.96
CA ILE A 204 -6.38 -15.52 15.88
C ILE A 204 -6.47 -16.70 16.86
N SER A 205 -6.36 -17.93 16.36
CA SER A 205 -6.59 -19.14 17.15
C SER A 205 -5.41 -19.53 18.06
N GLY A 206 -4.19 -19.18 17.68
CA GLY A 206 -2.96 -19.54 18.40
C GLY A 206 -2.43 -18.41 19.27
N ALA A 207 -2.46 -18.58 20.59
CA ALA A 207 -1.88 -17.62 21.53
C ALA A 207 -0.36 -17.41 21.30
N SER A 208 0.33 -18.42 20.78
CA SER A 208 1.77 -18.41 20.48
C SER A 208 2.16 -17.52 19.29
N VAL A 209 1.19 -17.04 18.49
CA VAL A 209 1.46 -16.07 17.41
C VAL A 209 2.18 -14.84 17.96
N PHE A 210 1.75 -14.37 19.14
CA PHE A 210 2.28 -13.16 19.76
C PHE A 210 3.61 -13.37 20.49
N ASP A 211 4.05 -14.62 20.66
CA ASP A 211 5.40 -14.93 21.15
C ASP A 211 6.45 -14.72 20.06
N CYS A 212 6.03 -14.81 18.78
CA CYS A 212 6.91 -14.70 17.62
C CYS A 212 6.81 -13.35 16.92
N ILE A 213 5.64 -12.70 16.97
CA ILE A 213 5.34 -11.50 16.19
C ILE A 213 4.62 -10.46 17.05
N SER A 214 5.05 -9.20 16.96
CA SER A 214 4.38 -8.13 17.69
C SER A 214 2.92 -7.93 17.25
N VAL A 215 2.06 -7.52 18.19
CA VAL A 215 0.66 -7.15 17.91
C VAL A 215 0.57 -6.06 16.82
N ASP A 216 1.52 -5.12 16.79
CA ASP A 216 1.54 -4.07 15.77
C ASP A 216 1.80 -4.63 14.36
N THR A 217 2.75 -5.55 14.22
CA THR A 217 3.02 -6.24 12.95
C THR A 217 1.79 -7.02 12.47
N VAL A 218 1.13 -7.74 13.39
CA VAL A 218 -0.13 -8.46 13.09
C VAL A 218 -1.21 -7.48 12.62
N LYS A 219 -1.41 -6.36 13.33
CA LYS A 219 -2.39 -5.34 12.92
C LYS A 219 -2.07 -4.73 11.56
N ARG A 220 -0.80 -4.54 11.21
CA ARG A 220 -0.38 -4.09 9.87
C ARG A 220 -0.66 -5.13 8.79
N LEU A 221 -0.43 -6.41 9.07
CA LEU A 221 -0.77 -7.52 8.15
C LEU A 221 -2.28 -7.55 7.90
N LEU A 222 -3.09 -7.49 8.97
CA LEU A 222 -4.54 -7.47 8.90
C LEU A 222 -5.07 -6.21 8.20
N LEU A 223 -4.43 -5.06 8.40
CA LEU A 223 -4.74 -3.85 7.65
C LEU A 223 -4.48 -4.01 6.16
N THR A 224 -3.37 -4.65 5.76
CA THR A 224 -3.14 -4.98 4.34
C THR A 224 -4.22 -5.92 3.82
N ALA A 225 -4.68 -6.91 4.60
CA ALA A 225 -5.81 -7.77 4.23
C ALA A 225 -7.12 -6.99 4.02
N VAL A 226 -7.45 -6.04 4.91
CA VAL A 226 -8.60 -5.12 4.70
C VAL A 226 -8.46 -4.38 3.37
N VAL A 227 -7.27 -3.86 3.08
CA VAL A 227 -7.01 -3.09 1.85
C VAL A 227 -6.99 -3.97 0.59
N LEU A 228 -6.61 -5.25 0.68
CA LEU A 228 -6.82 -6.25 -0.38
C LEU A 228 -8.31 -6.40 -0.71
N GLY A 229 -9.16 -6.48 0.31
CA GLY A 229 -10.62 -6.52 0.12
C GLY A 229 -11.17 -5.26 -0.53
N LEU A 230 -10.70 -4.07 -0.10
CA LEU A 230 -11.07 -2.80 -0.73
C LEU A 230 -10.64 -2.71 -2.20
N ALA A 231 -9.44 -3.17 -2.54
CA ALA A 231 -8.93 -3.20 -3.91
C ALA A 231 -9.74 -4.15 -4.81
N ALA A 232 -10.11 -5.33 -4.30
CA ALA A 232 -10.98 -6.26 -5.01
C ALA A 232 -12.39 -5.69 -5.21
N GLN A 233 -12.93 -4.99 -4.21
CA GLN A 233 -14.24 -4.32 -4.31
C GLN A 233 -14.23 -3.16 -5.32
N ASP A 234 -13.12 -2.41 -5.42
CA ASP A 234 -12.96 -1.32 -6.40
C ASP A 234 -12.85 -1.85 -7.83
N THR A 235 -12.11 -2.95 -7.99
CA THR A 235 -11.88 -3.63 -9.27
C THR A 235 -13.15 -4.29 -9.80
N SER A 236 -13.99 -4.85 -8.92
CA SER A 236 -15.06 -5.75 -9.34
C SER A 236 -16.25 -5.10 -10.02
N ARG A 237 -16.56 -3.80 -9.80
CA ARG A 237 -17.66 -2.95 -10.38
C ARG A 237 -18.98 -3.68 -10.80
N GLY A 238 -19.23 -4.86 -10.26
CA GLY A 238 -20.35 -5.76 -10.45
C GLY A 238 -21.04 -6.03 -9.11
N PRO A 239 -21.99 -6.98 -9.02
CA PRO A 239 -22.78 -7.18 -7.80
C PRO A 239 -21.86 -7.41 -6.59
N ARG A 240 -22.19 -6.74 -5.47
CA ARG A 240 -21.40 -6.74 -4.24
C ARG A 240 -20.98 -8.17 -3.90
N PHE A 241 -19.68 -8.39 -3.71
CA PHE A 241 -19.11 -9.68 -3.31
C PHE A 241 -19.55 -10.14 -1.91
N SER A 242 -20.46 -9.41 -1.25
CA SER A 242 -20.92 -9.62 0.12
C SER A 242 -21.60 -10.97 0.37
N GLU A 243 -21.95 -11.72 -0.67
CA GLU A 243 -22.63 -13.02 -0.54
C GLU A 243 -21.93 -14.20 -1.24
N CYS A 244 -20.84 -13.96 -1.99
CA CYS A 244 -20.15 -15.06 -2.69
C CYS A 244 -19.18 -15.79 -1.75
N ARG A 245 -19.27 -17.13 -1.73
CA ARG A 245 -18.19 -17.97 -1.18
C ARG A 245 -16.90 -17.68 -1.93
N MET A 246 -15.79 -17.62 -1.20
CA MET A 246 -14.48 -17.50 -1.82
C MET A 246 -14.23 -18.74 -2.67
N THR A 247 -13.69 -18.53 -3.87
CA THR A 247 -13.27 -19.64 -4.73
C THR A 247 -12.10 -20.38 -4.09
N SER A 248 -11.91 -21.65 -4.43
CA SER A 248 -10.74 -22.45 -4.02
C SER A 248 -9.41 -21.76 -4.33
N GLU A 249 -9.32 -21.05 -5.45
CA GLU A 249 -8.14 -20.34 -5.91
C GLU A 249 -7.84 -19.12 -5.02
N ALA A 250 -8.87 -18.34 -4.67
CA ALA A 250 -8.74 -17.25 -3.70
C ALA A 250 -8.34 -17.78 -2.31
N GLU A 251 -8.88 -18.91 -1.87
CA GLU A 251 -8.46 -19.54 -0.63
C GLU A 251 -6.99 -19.98 -0.67
N GLN A 252 -6.54 -20.61 -1.76
CA GLN A 252 -5.14 -20.97 -1.95
C GLN A 252 -4.22 -19.74 -1.93
N ALA A 253 -4.59 -18.67 -2.64
CA ALA A 253 -3.82 -17.44 -2.68
C ALA A 253 -3.72 -16.73 -1.31
N LEU A 254 -4.78 -16.81 -0.49
CA LEU A 254 -4.79 -16.22 0.84
C LEU A 254 -4.06 -17.07 1.88
N ASN A 255 -4.01 -18.40 1.74
CA ASN A 255 -3.21 -19.27 2.61
C ASN A 255 -1.72 -18.89 2.58
N THR A 256 -1.23 -18.34 1.47
CA THR A 256 0.16 -17.92 1.34
C THR A 256 0.41 -16.49 1.81
N PHE A 257 -0.63 -15.73 2.20
CA PHE A 257 -0.51 -14.31 2.52
C PHE A 257 0.33 -14.06 3.77
N ALA A 258 -0.05 -14.65 4.92
CA ALA A 258 0.73 -14.58 6.14
C ALA A 258 2.17 -15.10 5.95
N PRO A 259 2.41 -16.33 5.46
CA PRO A 259 3.77 -16.85 5.39
C PRO A 259 4.64 -16.07 4.41
N GLY A 260 4.09 -15.62 3.27
CA GLY A 260 4.83 -14.78 2.32
C GLY A 260 5.19 -13.40 2.87
N ALA A 261 4.30 -12.79 3.66
CA ALA A 261 4.50 -11.51 4.32
C ALA A 261 5.49 -11.59 5.50
N LEU A 262 5.49 -12.72 6.21
CA LEU A 262 6.21 -12.90 7.48
C LEU A 262 7.53 -13.66 7.34
N ARG A 263 7.90 -14.11 6.14
CA ARG A 263 9.07 -14.97 5.86
C ARG A 263 10.43 -14.47 6.37
N CYS A 264 10.58 -13.16 6.61
CA CYS A 264 11.80 -12.56 7.17
C CYS A 264 11.68 -12.14 8.64
N PHE A 265 10.51 -12.34 9.26
CA PHE A 265 10.22 -11.97 10.65
C PHE A 265 10.26 -13.16 11.60
N VAL A 266 10.06 -14.37 11.09
CA VAL A 266 9.98 -15.60 11.89
C VAL A 266 10.72 -16.73 11.20
N ALA A 267 11.10 -17.74 11.97
CA ALA A 267 11.79 -18.91 11.45
C ALA A 267 10.88 -19.74 10.50
N PRO A 268 11.43 -20.36 9.43
CA PRO A 268 10.66 -21.17 8.50
C PRO A 268 9.84 -22.30 9.14
N SER A 269 10.34 -22.88 10.24
CA SER A 269 9.65 -23.94 10.98
C SER A 269 8.34 -23.50 11.63
N VAL A 270 8.17 -22.19 11.86
CA VAL A 270 7.00 -21.60 12.54
C VAL A 270 6.02 -20.98 11.54
N LEU A 271 6.46 -20.72 10.30
CA LEU A 271 5.63 -20.06 9.27
C LEU A 271 4.36 -20.84 8.91
N ALA A 272 4.42 -22.18 8.90
CA ALA A 272 3.26 -23.01 8.56
C ALA A 272 2.17 -22.91 9.65
N ASP A 273 2.56 -23.09 10.91
CA ASP A 273 1.63 -23.00 12.05
C ASP A 273 1.01 -21.60 12.15
N LEU A 274 1.82 -20.55 11.95
CA LEU A 274 1.32 -19.18 11.91
C LEU A 274 0.33 -18.93 10.77
N ALA A 275 0.49 -19.58 9.62
CA ALA A 275 -0.42 -19.41 8.50
C ALA A 275 -1.82 -19.89 8.88
N ASP A 276 -1.92 -21.06 9.51
CA ASP A 276 -3.20 -21.62 9.97
C ASP A 276 -3.82 -20.77 11.08
N ASP A 277 -3.01 -20.31 12.05
CA ASP A 277 -3.50 -19.50 13.16
C ASP A 277 -3.98 -18.11 12.77
N LEU A 278 -3.36 -17.51 11.75
CA LEU A 278 -3.71 -16.18 11.24
C LEU A 278 -4.84 -16.22 10.21
N ARG A 279 -5.13 -17.38 9.62
CA ARG A 279 -6.07 -17.49 8.50
C ARG A 279 -7.48 -16.99 8.83
N PRO A 280 -8.11 -17.31 9.97
CA PRO A 280 -9.44 -16.79 10.31
C PRO A 280 -9.49 -15.26 10.39
N ALA A 281 -8.43 -14.66 10.96
CA ALA A 281 -8.29 -13.21 11.08
C ALA A 281 -8.11 -12.53 9.71
N ILE A 282 -7.30 -13.13 8.83
CA ILE A 282 -7.10 -12.65 7.45
C ILE A 282 -8.41 -12.72 6.65
N ASP A 283 -9.15 -13.82 6.75
CA ASP A 283 -10.43 -13.98 6.08
C ASP A 283 -11.43 -12.93 6.52
N TYR A 284 -11.54 -12.70 7.83
CA TYR A 284 -12.39 -11.65 8.37
C TYR A 284 -11.98 -10.27 7.84
N ALA A 285 -10.68 -9.95 7.87
CA ALA A 285 -10.17 -8.67 7.40
C ALA A 285 -10.43 -8.43 5.90
N VAL A 286 -10.16 -9.40 5.03
CA VAL A 286 -10.46 -9.31 3.58
C VAL A 286 -11.96 -9.10 3.36
N ARG A 287 -12.81 -9.87 4.04
CA ARG A 287 -14.28 -9.74 3.93
C ARG A 287 -14.79 -8.40 4.44
N ALA A 288 -14.19 -7.88 5.52
CA ALA A 288 -14.52 -6.56 6.05
C ALA A 288 -14.24 -5.47 5.01
N GLY A 289 -13.14 -5.56 4.27
CA GLY A 289 -12.83 -4.67 3.14
C GLY A 289 -13.80 -4.84 1.97
N LEU A 290 -14.06 -6.08 1.53
CA LEU A 290 -14.99 -6.40 0.44
C LEU A 290 -16.41 -5.89 0.68
N SER A 291 -16.84 -5.86 1.95
CA SER A 291 -18.20 -5.50 2.34
C SER A 291 -18.44 -3.99 2.43
N GLN A 292 -17.41 -3.16 2.25
CA GLN A 292 -17.56 -1.70 2.35
C GLN A 292 -18.18 -1.09 1.09
N ALA A 293 -19.00 -0.05 1.31
CA ALA A 293 -19.34 0.88 0.25
C ALA A 293 -18.15 1.81 0.01
N LEU A 294 -17.66 1.87 -1.23
CA LEU A 294 -16.54 2.74 -1.60
C LEU A 294 -17.04 4.14 -1.97
N ALA A 295 -16.40 5.19 -1.46
CA ALA A 295 -16.78 6.60 -1.70
C ALA A 295 -16.55 7.05 -3.16
N PRO A 296 -17.49 7.62 -3.95
CA PRO A 296 -17.52 7.67 -5.43
C PRO A 296 -16.23 8.04 -6.22
N ALA A 297 -16.16 7.62 -7.49
CA ALA A 297 -14.90 7.22 -8.15
C ALA A 297 -14.11 8.19 -9.08
N PRO A 298 -14.45 9.45 -9.40
CA PRO A 298 -13.58 10.17 -10.33
C PRO A 298 -12.23 10.61 -9.70
N ASP A 299 -12.15 10.82 -8.38
CA ASP A 299 -10.97 11.47 -7.77
C ASP A 299 -10.10 10.58 -6.86
N ARG A 300 -10.43 9.30 -6.62
CA ARG A 300 -9.78 8.47 -5.57
C ARG A 300 -8.26 8.29 -5.69
N PHE A 301 -7.69 8.46 -6.88
CA PHE A 301 -6.40 7.85 -7.25
C PHE A 301 -5.22 8.81 -7.33
N THR A 302 -5.43 10.10 -7.09
CA THR A 302 -4.33 11.05 -6.93
C THR A 302 -4.37 11.57 -5.51
N PRO A 303 -3.59 11.05 -4.54
CA PRO A 303 -3.56 11.67 -3.23
C PRO A 303 -3.20 13.15 -3.36
N THR A 304 -3.87 14.00 -2.59
CA THR A 304 -3.42 15.39 -2.45
C THR A 304 -2.21 15.37 -1.54
N VAL A 305 -1.03 15.27 -2.15
CA VAL A 305 0.24 15.37 -1.42
C VAL A 305 0.51 16.84 -1.20
N MET A 306 0.62 17.24 0.07
CA MET A 306 1.20 18.53 0.43
C MET A 306 2.70 18.43 0.26
N ASP A 307 3.25 18.99 -0.81
CA ASP A 307 4.70 19.11 -0.91
C ASP A 307 5.16 20.18 0.09
N SER A 308 6.04 19.85 1.02
CA SER A 308 6.47 20.82 2.05
C SER A 308 7.61 21.72 1.57
N GLY A 309 7.86 21.77 0.26
CA GLY A 309 8.79 22.70 -0.37
C GLY A 309 8.03 23.89 -0.90
N GLU A 310 8.17 25.04 -0.22
CA GLU A 310 7.99 26.44 -0.69
C GLU A 310 6.83 26.80 -1.66
N ASP A 311 5.87 25.92 -1.91
CA ASP A 311 4.68 26.22 -2.69
C ASP A 311 3.73 27.01 -1.77
N GLU A 312 3.89 28.33 -1.77
CA GLU A 312 3.08 29.31 -1.02
C GLU A 312 1.57 29.23 -1.34
N GLY A 313 1.14 28.34 -2.25
CA GLY A 313 -0.24 28.17 -2.71
C GLY A 313 -1.03 26.98 -2.15
N ASN A 314 -0.44 26.02 -1.42
CA ASN A 314 -1.22 24.87 -0.95
C ASN A 314 -2.06 25.20 0.29
N PHE A 315 -3.36 25.37 0.11
CA PHE A 315 -4.31 25.70 1.19
C PHE A 315 -4.37 24.67 2.33
N LEU A 316 -3.85 23.45 2.15
CA LEU A 316 -3.78 22.43 3.19
C LEU A 316 -2.57 22.57 4.12
N ASP A 317 -1.50 23.26 3.71
CA ASP A 317 -0.29 23.45 4.51
C ASP A 317 -0.61 24.22 5.82
N ILE A 318 0.03 23.84 6.92
CA ILE A 318 -0.13 24.51 8.21
C ILE A 318 0.36 25.97 8.18
N PHE A 319 1.29 26.31 7.28
CA PHE A 319 1.83 27.66 7.08
C PHE A 319 1.07 28.48 6.04
N HIS A 320 0.08 27.90 5.33
CA HIS A 320 -0.80 28.67 4.47
C HIS A 320 -1.42 29.87 5.21
N PRO A 321 -1.40 31.09 4.64
CA PRO A 321 -1.94 32.30 5.27
C PRO A 321 -3.44 32.19 5.56
N ALA A 322 -3.78 31.79 6.78
CA ALA A 322 -5.15 31.65 7.26
C ALA A 322 -5.17 31.99 8.76
N PRO A 323 -5.55 33.22 9.14
CA PRO A 323 -5.48 33.67 10.51
C PRO A 323 -6.30 32.78 11.46
N VAL A 324 -5.68 32.35 12.56
CA VAL A 324 -6.34 31.51 13.58
C VAL A 324 -6.21 32.14 14.96
N VAL A 325 -7.24 31.99 15.80
CA VAL A 325 -7.23 32.49 17.18
C VAL A 325 -6.76 31.38 18.13
N PHE A 326 -5.71 31.65 18.89
CA PHE A 326 -5.19 30.75 19.93
C PHE A 326 -4.85 31.54 21.19
N GLU A 327 -5.40 31.14 22.34
CA GLU A 327 -5.22 31.82 23.64
C GLU A 327 -5.52 33.33 23.62
N GLY A 328 -6.55 33.74 22.85
CA GLY A 328 -6.96 35.14 22.73
C GLY A 328 -6.16 35.96 21.71
N GLU A 329 -5.13 35.37 21.12
CA GLU A 329 -4.24 36.03 20.16
C GLU A 329 -4.47 35.52 18.73
N VAL A 330 -4.33 36.41 17.75
CA VAL A 330 -4.43 36.05 16.32
C VAL A 330 -3.04 35.67 15.80
N TYR A 331 -2.93 34.49 15.22
CA TYR A 331 -1.71 34.00 14.57
C TYR A 331 -1.90 33.96 13.04
N PRO A 332 -0.86 34.26 12.23
CA PRO A 332 -0.97 34.30 10.76
C PRO A 332 -1.36 32.96 10.11
N SER A 333 -1.03 31.84 10.76
CA SER A 333 -1.36 30.50 10.28
C SER A 333 -1.45 29.49 11.42
N VAL A 334 -1.92 28.28 11.10
CA VAL A 334 -1.92 27.12 12.02
C VAL A 334 -0.51 26.81 12.52
N GLY A 335 0.50 26.85 11.64
CA GLY A 335 1.90 26.61 11.97
C GLY A 335 2.41 27.61 13.00
N HIS A 336 2.13 28.91 12.83
CA HIS A 336 2.52 29.93 13.79
C HIS A 336 1.92 29.66 15.18
N ALA A 337 0.61 29.38 15.25
CA ALA A 337 -0.05 29.07 16.52
C ALA A 337 0.48 27.77 17.16
N TYR A 338 0.67 26.72 16.36
CA TYR A 338 1.14 25.42 16.83
C TYR A 338 2.56 25.48 17.39
N TYR A 339 3.50 26.09 16.68
CA TYR A 339 4.87 26.24 17.16
C TYR A 339 4.96 27.20 18.35
N ALA A 340 4.14 28.25 18.40
CA ALA A 340 4.09 29.12 19.58
C ALA A 340 3.54 28.39 20.82
N ALA A 341 2.51 27.56 20.66
CA ALA A 341 1.93 26.78 21.76
C ALA A 341 2.87 25.73 22.36
N ARG A 342 3.90 25.32 21.61
CA ARG A 342 4.94 24.40 22.07
C ARG A 342 5.89 25.04 23.08
N ILE A 343 6.03 26.37 23.05
CA ILE A 343 7.09 27.13 23.71
C ILE A 343 6.54 27.81 24.97
N ILE A 344 7.29 27.73 26.08
CA ILE A 344 6.88 28.30 27.38
C ILE A 344 7.14 29.82 27.41
N GLU A 345 8.24 30.27 26.81
CA GLU A 345 8.70 31.64 26.91
C GLU A 345 7.83 32.61 26.08
N GLN A 346 7.09 33.49 26.76
CA GLN A 346 6.18 34.45 26.11
C GLN A 346 6.88 35.35 25.08
N ALA A 347 8.12 35.77 25.35
CA ALA A 347 8.90 36.56 24.41
C ALA A 347 9.19 35.81 23.10
N LEU A 348 9.46 34.51 23.16
CA LEU A 348 9.63 33.68 21.97
C LEU A 348 8.30 33.46 21.24
N ARG A 349 7.19 33.29 21.97
CA ARG A 349 5.85 33.18 21.37
C ARG A 349 5.48 34.42 20.55
N VAL A 350 5.77 35.62 21.07
CA VAL A 350 5.57 36.89 20.35
C VAL A 350 6.43 36.96 19.09
N ARG A 351 7.70 36.54 19.16
CA ARG A 351 8.60 36.48 17.99
C ARG A 351 8.15 35.46 16.96
N ILE A 352 7.69 34.29 17.39
CA ILE A 352 7.13 33.25 16.52
C ILE A 352 5.91 33.80 15.79
N ARG A 353 4.99 34.48 16.50
CA ARG A 353 3.80 35.09 15.88
C ARG A 353 4.13 36.13 14.82
N ALA A 354 5.20 36.89 15.00
CA ALA A 354 5.66 37.93 14.07
C ALA A 354 6.63 37.41 13.00
N ALA A 355 6.96 36.12 12.99
CA ALA A 355 7.90 35.54 12.04
C ALA A 355 7.33 35.57 10.61
N PRO A 356 8.13 35.92 9.59
CA PRO A 356 7.62 36.07 8.23
C PRO A 356 7.52 34.73 7.48
N THR A 357 8.28 33.70 7.89
CA THR A 357 8.35 32.43 7.16
C THR A 357 8.35 31.21 8.08
N ALA A 358 7.97 30.06 7.53
CA ALA A 358 8.02 28.76 8.22
C ALA A 358 9.42 28.45 8.77
N PHE A 359 10.47 28.80 8.03
CA PHE A 359 11.86 28.66 8.48
C PHE A 359 12.10 29.43 9.79
N HIS A 360 11.75 30.72 9.84
CA HIS A 360 11.92 31.54 11.05
C HIS A 360 11.13 31.00 12.24
N VAL A 361 9.88 30.55 12.01
CA VAL A 361 9.06 29.91 13.05
C VAL A 361 9.77 28.68 13.61
N ARG A 362 10.26 27.80 12.74
CA ARG A 362 10.95 26.57 13.13
C ARG A 362 12.25 26.89 13.89
N SER A 363 13.08 27.81 13.40
CA SER A 363 14.32 28.24 14.08
C SER A 363 14.06 28.81 15.46
N LEU A 364 13.09 29.73 15.60
CA LEU A 364 12.72 30.32 16.89
C LEU A 364 12.15 29.29 17.87
N SER A 365 11.36 28.35 17.36
CA SER A 365 10.81 27.26 18.17
C SER A 365 11.86 26.21 18.57
N GLY A 366 13.01 26.15 17.90
CA GLY A 366 14.08 25.20 18.19
C GLY A 366 14.98 25.63 19.36
N ILE A 367 14.99 26.92 19.70
CA ILE A 367 15.78 27.48 20.80
C ILE A 367 14.99 27.66 22.10
N GLY A 368 13.67 27.44 22.08
CA GLY A 368 12.79 27.64 23.25
C GLY A 368 12.52 26.36 24.03
N SER A 369 12.14 26.51 25.29
CA SER A 369 11.80 25.37 26.15
C SER A 369 10.44 24.82 25.76
N HIS A 370 10.39 23.50 25.54
CA HIS A 370 9.16 22.83 25.19
C HIS A 370 8.30 22.59 26.42
N ARG A 371 6.97 22.73 26.25
CA ARG A 371 5.98 22.35 27.25
C ARG A 371 6.12 20.85 27.62
N GLU A 372 6.12 20.53 28.92
CA GLU A 372 6.35 19.15 29.40
C GLU A 372 5.34 18.13 28.86
N ASN A 373 4.05 18.47 28.83
CA ASN A 373 2.99 17.59 28.32
C ASN A 373 2.74 17.74 26.81
N TRP A 374 3.75 18.15 26.02
CA TRP A 374 3.58 18.39 24.59
C TRP A 374 3.07 17.18 23.82
N ALA A 375 3.54 15.98 24.17
CA ALA A 375 3.14 14.73 23.51
C ALA A 375 1.61 14.52 23.52
N ASP A 376 0.95 14.87 24.62
CA ASP A 376 -0.49 14.68 24.81
C ASP A 376 -1.31 15.78 24.14
N VAL A 377 -0.80 17.02 24.12
CA VAL A 377 -1.56 18.18 23.64
C VAL A 377 -1.39 18.45 22.16
N LYS A 378 -0.29 17.98 21.54
CA LYS A 378 0.07 18.34 20.16
C LYS A 378 -1.02 17.99 19.14
N LEU A 379 -1.61 16.78 19.23
CA LEU A 379 -2.64 16.31 18.30
C LEU A 379 -4.01 16.96 18.53
N PRO A 380 -4.54 17.04 19.78
CA PRO A 380 -5.74 17.81 20.07
C PRO A 380 -5.63 19.28 19.66
N LEU A 381 -4.47 19.92 19.89
CA LEU A 381 -4.23 21.30 19.49
C LEU A 381 -4.25 21.45 17.97
N MET A 382 -3.52 20.61 17.24
CA MET A 382 -3.51 20.63 15.77
C MET A 382 -4.94 20.51 15.21
N ARG A 383 -5.77 19.64 15.80
CA ARG A 383 -7.18 19.47 15.43
C ARG A 383 -8.00 20.73 15.66
N ARG A 384 -7.80 21.39 16.81
CA ARG A 384 -8.48 22.65 17.12
C ARG A 384 -8.08 23.76 16.13
N LEU A 385 -6.78 23.92 15.85
CA LEU A 385 -6.30 24.97 14.96
C LEU A 385 -6.79 24.79 13.51
N HIS A 386 -6.81 23.55 13.00
CA HIS A 386 -7.39 23.28 11.69
C HIS A 386 -8.90 23.54 11.66
N ARG A 387 -9.64 23.20 12.72
CA ARG A 387 -11.06 23.55 12.82
C ARG A 387 -11.28 25.06 12.75
N GLU A 388 -10.43 25.87 13.37
CA GLU A 388 -10.49 27.33 13.25
C GLU A 388 -10.17 27.79 11.82
N LYS A 389 -9.09 27.29 11.19
CA LYS A 389 -8.70 27.59 9.81
C LYS A 389 -9.86 27.37 8.81
N PHE A 390 -10.54 26.23 8.92
CA PHE A 390 -11.64 25.86 8.02
C PHE A 390 -13.02 26.42 8.46
N ARG A 391 -13.06 27.41 9.37
CA ARG A 391 -14.26 28.25 9.52
C ARG A 391 -14.44 29.19 8.33
N ASP A 392 -13.35 29.57 7.68
CA ASP A 392 -13.36 30.29 6.42
C ASP A 392 -14.21 29.52 5.39
N PRO A 393 -15.26 30.13 4.81
CA PRO A 393 -16.13 29.47 3.84
C PRO A 393 -15.41 29.00 2.56
N GLN A 394 -14.42 29.76 2.08
CA GLN A 394 -13.67 29.42 0.89
C GLN A 394 -12.79 28.19 1.14
N LEU A 395 -11.96 28.23 2.20
CA LEU A 395 -11.10 27.10 2.55
C LEU A 395 -11.91 25.84 2.88
N ARG A 396 -13.08 26.02 3.51
CA ARG A 396 -14.02 24.92 3.78
C ARG A 396 -14.50 24.29 2.47
N ALA A 397 -14.90 25.10 1.49
CA ALA A 397 -15.34 24.61 0.19
C ALA A 397 -14.20 23.86 -0.51
N GLU A 398 -12.99 24.43 -0.54
CA GLU A 398 -11.79 23.80 -1.11
C GLU A 398 -11.47 22.45 -0.43
N LEU A 399 -11.59 22.35 0.91
CA LEU A 399 -11.40 21.08 1.62
C LEU A 399 -12.47 20.03 1.27
N ILE A 400 -13.73 20.45 1.11
CA ILE A 400 -14.82 19.56 0.68
C ILE A 400 -14.61 19.09 -0.77
N ASP A 401 -14.12 20.00 -1.62
CA ASP A 401 -13.83 19.77 -3.04
C ASP A 401 -12.65 18.84 -3.28
N THR A 402 -11.80 18.59 -2.27
CA THR A 402 -10.82 17.49 -2.32
C THR A 402 -11.45 16.09 -2.52
N GLY A 403 -12.78 15.98 -2.56
CA GLY A 403 -13.44 14.74 -2.93
C GLY A 403 -13.14 13.63 -1.93
N ASP A 404 -12.98 12.41 -2.41
CA ASP A 404 -12.60 11.27 -1.58
C ASP A 404 -11.10 10.95 -1.68
N ARG A 405 -10.31 11.93 -2.15
CA ARG A 405 -8.86 11.84 -2.23
C ARG A 405 -8.26 11.62 -0.85
N VAL A 406 -7.26 10.73 -0.79
CA VAL A 406 -6.40 10.62 0.40
C VAL A 406 -5.54 11.88 0.48
N ILE A 407 -5.50 12.51 1.65
CA ILE A 407 -4.65 13.68 1.89
C ILE A 407 -3.37 13.22 2.58
N VAL A 408 -2.22 13.52 1.99
CA VAL A 408 -0.90 13.16 2.55
C VAL A 408 -0.12 14.43 2.84
N ASN A 409 0.26 14.62 4.08
CA ASN A 409 1.18 15.70 4.46
C ASN A 409 2.61 15.26 4.14
N GLY A 410 3.21 15.83 3.10
CA GLY A 410 4.57 15.49 2.69
C GLY A 410 5.58 15.82 3.78
N SER A 411 6.62 15.00 3.88
CA SER A 411 7.72 15.17 4.84
C SER A 411 9.06 14.95 4.13
N PRO A 412 9.63 16.00 3.51
CA PRO A 412 10.94 15.95 2.88
C PRO A 412 11.99 15.56 3.92
N GLY A 413 12.63 14.40 3.72
CA GLY A 413 13.57 13.80 4.68
C GLY A 413 13.08 12.51 5.36
N GLY A 414 11.84 12.07 5.09
CA GLY A 414 11.33 10.76 5.54
C GLY A 414 10.07 10.84 6.41
N GLY A 415 9.59 9.67 6.85
CA GLY A 415 8.38 9.53 7.63
C GLY A 415 8.46 10.12 9.04
N GLY A 416 7.33 10.55 9.59
CA GLY A 416 7.25 11.04 10.97
C GLY A 416 5.83 11.10 11.49
N PHE A 417 5.64 11.67 12.68
CA PHE A 417 4.31 11.75 13.30
C PHE A 417 3.32 12.58 12.47
N TRP A 418 3.75 13.72 11.92
CA TRP A 418 2.83 14.65 11.24
C TRP A 418 2.58 14.37 9.77
N GLY A 419 3.56 13.78 9.08
CA GLY A 419 3.56 13.62 7.64
C GLY A 419 3.99 12.23 7.21
N ALA A 420 3.96 11.99 5.91
CA ALA A 420 4.50 10.79 5.30
C ALA A 420 5.24 11.10 4.00
N SER A 421 6.21 10.26 3.67
CA SER A 421 6.98 10.29 2.43
C SER A 421 7.16 8.86 1.93
N GLU A 422 6.75 8.59 0.69
CA GLU A 422 6.79 7.24 0.10
C GLU A 422 6.20 6.15 1.01
N GLY A 423 5.03 6.45 1.58
CA GLY A 423 4.32 5.57 2.51
C GLY A 423 4.86 5.58 3.93
N ASP A 424 6.08 6.05 4.18
CA ASP A 424 6.65 6.11 5.52
C ASP A 424 6.13 7.29 6.33
N GLY A 425 5.70 7.08 7.57
CA GLY A 425 5.16 8.10 8.47
C GLY A 425 3.70 7.89 8.86
N GLU A 426 3.24 8.58 9.90
CA GLU A 426 1.88 8.45 10.43
C GLU A 426 0.86 9.36 9.76
N ASN A 427 1.31 10.39 9.02
CA ASN A 427 0.43 11.32 8.30
C ASN A 427 -0.73 11.88 9.14
N GLN A 428 -0.49 12.20 10.42
CA GLN A 428 -1.55 12.64 11.34
C GLN A 428 -2.26 13.91 10.86
N VAL A 429 -1.57 14.83 10.16
CA VAL A 429 -2.21 16.01 9.56
C VAL A 429 -3.18 15.60 8.46
N GLY A 430 -2.76 14.74 7.53
CA GLY A 430 -3.62 14.24 6.46
C GLY A 430 -4.87 13.53 6.97
N ARG A 431 -4.71 12.65 7.96
CA ARG A 431 -5.84 11.96 8.63
C ARG A 431 -6.82 12.92 9.28
N LEU A 432 -6.29 13.92 10.00
CA LEU A 432 -7.09 14.95 10.64
C LEU A 432 -7.91 15.74 9.61
N LEU A 433 -7.30 16.14 8.49
CA LEU A 433 -7.97 16.86 7.41
C LEU A 433 -9.09 16.02 6.78
N MET A 434 -8.83 14.74 6.50
CA MET A 434 -9.85 13.81 5.99
C MET A 434 -11.02 13.64 6.97
N ALA A 435 -10.74 13.51 8.28
CA ALA A 435 -11.78 13.42 9.30
C ALA A 435 -12.58 14.73 9.42
N LEU A 436 -11.92 15.89 9.31
CA LEU A 436 -12.56 17.20 9.31
C LEU A 436 -13.46 17.37 8.09
N ARG A 437 -12.99 17.00 6.89
CA ARG A 437 -13.77 16.98 5.65
C ARG A 437 -15.07 16.21 5.80
N ARG A 438 -15.04 15.00 6.35
CA ARG A 438 -16.26 14.20 6.59
C ARG A 438 -17.24 14.91 7.53
N THR A 439 -16.73 15.50 8.61
CA THR A 439 -17.55 16.25 9.58
C THR A 439 -18.21 17.49 8.94
N LEU A 440 -17.54 18.14 7.98
CA LEU A 440 -18.06 19.33 7.31
C LEU A 440 -19.11 18.98 6.24
N ARG A 441 -18.96 17.83 5.57
CA ARG A 441 -19.97 17.32 4.61
C ARG A 441 -21.29 16.98 5.28
N THR A 442 -21.26 16.30 6.43
CA THR A 442 -22.50 15.92 7.15
C THR A 442 -23.28 17.14 7.64
N ARG A 443 -22.60 18.24 7.97
CA ARG A 443 -23.23 19.51 8.39
C ARG A 443 -23.75 20.38 7.25
N SER A 444 -23.32 20.16 6.01
CA SER A 444 -23.74 20.94 4.85
C SER A 444 -24.93 20.31 4.11
N GLY A 445 -25.25 19.04 4.41
CA GLY A 445 -26.40 18.30 3.87
C GLY A 445 -27.59 18.19 4.84
N ALA A 446 -27.54 18.89 5.97
CA ALA A 446 -28.63 19.11 6.92
C ALA A 446 -28.98 20.60 6.91
#